data_AF-A0A8H7KA56-F1
#
_entry.id   AF-A0A8H7KA56-F1
#
_cell.length_a   1.000
_cell.length_b   1.000
_cell.length_c   1.000
_cell.angle_alpha   90.00
_cell.angle_beta   90.00
_cell.angle_gamma   90.00
#
_symmetry.space_group_name_H-M   'P 1'
#
loop_
_entity.id
_entity.type
_entity.pdbx_description
1 polymer ?
#
loop_
_entity_poly.entity_id
_entity_poly.type
_entity_poly.pdbx_seq_one_letter_code
_entity_poly.pdbx_strand_id
1 'polypeptide(L)'
;MSLPQQPFEDHEIELPDIQHGDSFRQVVRKLSLYFGEAIELPSTYEQLRTTSAGSCLRALVDHLAYSRSQNPAVVNALLALKWHYASEDEQQGVDLSRSHACEIVAWRFLSRVPERDVFSYCLYEIPAVQDADLAQSEADTAGHYGETSPLLARFGTHDSEDGVYRPPGSSGKEYSSSGRFRF
;
A
#
# COMPACT_ATOMS: atom_id res chain seq x y z
N MET A 1 29.55 1.94 -40.94
CA MET A 1 28.43 1.00 -40.75
C MET A 1 27.59 1.54 -39.61
N SER A 2 26.36 1.96 -39.87
CA SER A 2 25.44 2.40 -38.82
C SER A 2 24.66 1.19 -38.35
N LEU A 3 24.58 0.99 -37.04
CA LEU A 3 23.68 -0.01 -36.45
C LEU A 3 22.22 0.39 -36.78
N PRO A 4 21.34 -0.57 -37.11
CA PRO A 4 19.92 -0.28 -37.17
C PRO A 4 19.47 0.11 -35.76
N GLN A 5 18.97 1.34 -35.59
CA GLN A 5 18.22 1.66 -34.38
C GLN A 5 16.95 0.82 -34.42
N GLN A 6 16.81 -0.11 -33.48
CA GLN A 6 15.50 -0.73 -33.24
C GLN A 6 14.54 0.41 -32.87
N PRO A 7 13.31 0.43 -33.39
CA PRO A 7 12.30 1.30 -32.82
C PRO A 7 12.15 0.88 -31.36
N PHE A 8 12.42 1.80 -30.44
CA PHE A 8 11.86 1.68 -29.11
C PHE A 8 10.35 1.77 -29.32
N GLU A 9 9.65 0.66 -29.08
CA GLU A 9 8.20 0.72 -28.98
C GLU A 9 7.91 1.60 -27.76
N ASP A 10 7.42 2.82 -27.98
CA ASP A 10 6.80 3.61 -26.93
C ASP A 10 5.59 2.81 -26.44
N HIS A 11 5.81 1.98 -25.41
CA HIS A 11 4.74 1.28 -24.72
C HIS A 11 3.89 2.34 -24.00
N GLU A 12 2.90 2.85 -24.72
CA GLU A 12 1.92 3.81 -24.21
C GLU A 12 1.09 3.14 -23.12
N ILE A 13 1.37 3.50 -21.86
CA ILE A 13 0.73 2.93 -20.68
C ILE A 13 -0.78 3.16 -20.78
N GLU A 14 -1.57 2.08 -20.67
CA GLU A 14 -3.02 2.16 -20.83
C GLU A 14 -3.65 3.01 -19.71
N LEU A 15 -4.46 3.99 -20.10
CA LEU A 15 -5.12 4.88 -19.14
C LEU A 15 -6.27 4.12 -18.43
N PRO A 16 -6.43 4.28 -17.09
CA PRO A 16 -7.37 3.49 -16.33
C PRO A 16 -8.82 3.89 -16.62
N ASP A 17 -9.59 3.02 -17.27
CA ASP A 17 -11.03 3.22 -17.55
C ASP A 17 -11.85 3.23 -16.26
N ILE A 18 -11.97 4.38 -15.61
CA ILE A 18 -12.77 4.57 -14.39
C ILE A 18 -14.19 4.99 -14.78
N GLN A 19 -15.17 4.18 -14.40
CA GLN A 19 -16.60 4.39 -14.66
C GLN A 19 -17.29 5.12 -13.51
N HIS A 20 -18.39 5.81 -13.79
CA HIS A 20 -19.12 6.60 -12.77
C HIS A 20 -19.62 5.75 -11.60
N GLY A 21 -20.06 4.53 -11.90
CA GLY A 21 -20.56 3.56 -10.93
C GLY A 21 -19.51 2.63 -10.34
N ASP A 22 -18.20 2.84 -10.62
CA ASP A 22 -17.16 2.05 -9.96
C ASP A 22 -17.15 2.33 -8.45
N SER A 23 -17.15 1.27 -7.65
CA SER A 23 -16.93 1.36 -6.21
C SER A 23 -15.54 1.89 -5.88
N PHE A 24 -15.38 2.46 -4.68
CA PHE A 24 -14.07 2.89 -4.16
C PHE A 24 -12.96 1.83 -4.35
N ARG A 25 -13.25 0.55 -4.05
CA ARG A 25 -12.30 -0.56 -4.24
C ARG A 25 -11.89 -0.74 -5.71
N GLN A 26 -12.82 -0.63 -6.65
CA GLN A 26 -12.53 -0.74 -8.09
C GLN A 26 -11.67 0.44 -8.57
N VAL A 27 -11.96 1.66 -8.10
CA VAL A 27 -11.17 2.86 -8.43
C VAL A 27 -9.75 2.75 -7.87
N VAL A 28 -9.59 2.31 -6.61
CA VAL A 28 -8.28 2.03 -5.99
C VAL A 28 -7.51 0.99 -6.82
N ARG A 29 -8.13 -0.14 -7.20
CA ARG A 29 -7.48 -1.20 -7.98
C ARG A 29 -7.05 -0.73 -9.38
N LYS A 30 -7.90 0.03 -10.08
CA LYS A 30 -7.58 0.56 -11.41
C LYS A 30 -6.40 1.54 -11.36
N LEU A 31 -6.39 2.43 -10.36
CA LEU A 31 -5.28 3.35 -10.13
C LEU A 31 -4.00 2.65 -9.67
N SER A 32 -4.08 1.61 -8.83
CA SER A 32 -2.89 0.90 -8.35
C SER A 32 -2.18 0.13 -9.45
N LEU A 33 -2.94 -0.49 -10.37
CA LEU A 33 -2.38 -1.11 -11.58
C LEU A 33 -1.67 -0.08 -12.45
N TYR A 34 -2.33 1.06 -12.72
CA TYR A 34 -1.71 2.15 -13.48
C TYR A 34 -0.42 2.67 -12.84
N PHE A 35 -0.37 2.93 -11.53
CA PHE A 35 0.87 3.36 -10.87
C PHE A 35 1.91 2.23 -10.72
N GLY A 36 1.48 0.98 -10.78
CA GLY A 36 2.36 -0.19 -10.86
C GLY A 36 3.22 -0.15 -12.11
N GLU A 37 2.58 0.04 -13.27
CA GLU A 37 3.20 0.10 -14.61
C GLU A 37 3.82 1.48 -14.92
N ALA A 38 3.18 2.58 -14.51
CA ALA A 38 3.63 3.93 -14.85
C ALA A 38 4.82 4.44 -14.03
N ILE A 39 5.12 3.79 -12.89
CA ILE A 39 6.19 4.17 -11.95
C ILE A 39 6.99 2.92 -11.58
N GLU A 40 7.90 2.52 -12.48
CA GLU A 40 8.84 1.40 -12.27
C GLU A 40 10.17 1.85 -11.67
N LEU A 41 10.52 3.13 -11.79
CA LEU A 41 11.82 3.69 -11.41
C LEU A 41 11.68 4.71 -10.26
N PRO A 42 12.58 4.66 -9.25
CA PRO A 42 12.62 5.68 -8.19
C PRO A 42 12.79 7.09 -8.74
N SER A 43 11.90 7.99 -8.34
CA SER A 43 11.82 9.38 -8.78
C SER A 43 11.42 10.28 -7.61
N THR A 44 12.16 11.35 -7.38
CA THR A 44 11.80 12.37 -6.39
C THR A 44 10.50 13.09 -6.78
N TYR A 45 9.79 13.61 -5.77
CA TYR A 45 8.62 14.48 -5.96
C TYR A 45 8.84 15.58 -7.01
N GLU A 46 10.00 16.24 -6.97
CA GLU A 46 10.34 17.32 -7.91
C GLU A 46 10.59 16.82 -9.34
N GLN A 47 11.20 15.65 -9.53
CA GLN A 47 11.36 15.05 -10.86
C GLN A 47 9.99 14.72 -11.48
N LEU A 48 9.09 14.09 -10.72
CA LEU A 48 7.71 13.80 -11.14
C LEU A 48 6.89 15.08 -11.40
N ARG A 49 7.18 16.16 -10.68
CA ARG A 49 6.49 17.44 -10.88
C ARG A 49 6.97 18.17 -12.15
N THR A 50 8.27 18.17 -12.44
CA THR A 50 8.90 19.12 -13.38
C THR A 50 9.52 18.51 -14.65
N THR A 51 9.87 17.22 -14.67
CA THR A 51 10.61 16.60 -15.78
C THR A 51 9.73 15.69 -16.66
N SER A 52 10.30 15.05 -17.69
CA SER A 52 9.62 14.03 -18.50
C SER A 52 9.19 12.79 -17.70
N ALA A 53 9.82 12.50 -16.55
CA ALA A 53 9.44 11.38 -15.67
C ALA A 53 7.98 11.47 -15.18
N GLY A 54 7.43 12.68 -15.07
CA GLY A 54 6.02 12.92 -14.74
C GLY A 54 5.06 12.97 -15.94
N SER A 55 5.45 12.48 -17.12
CA SER A 55 4.60 12.52 -18.33
C SER A 55 3.33 11.69 -18.19
N CYS A 56 3.43 10.45 -17.72
CA CYS A 56 2.32 9.59 -17.35
C CYS A 56 1.35 10.26 -16.36
N LEU A 57 1.86 11.06 -15.41
CA LEU A 57 1.03 11.79 -14.45
C LEU A 57 0.24 12.93 -15.11
N ARG A 58 0.77 13.57 -16.15
CA ARG A 58 0.02 14.57 -16.92
C ARG A 58 -1.09 13.88 -17.72
N ALA A 59 -0.75 12.82 -18.45
CA ALA A 59 -1.71 12.03 -19.24
C ALA A 59 -2.87 11.51 -18.38
N LEU A 60 -2.60 10.97 -17.18
CA LEU A 60 -3.64 10.56 -16.24
C LEU A 60 -4.51 11.74 -15.79
N VAL A 61 -3.93 12.88 -15.45
CA VAL A 61 -4.70 14.06 -15.02
C VAL A 61 -5.49 14.71 -16.16
N ASP A 62 -4.99 14.64 -17.40
CA ASP A 62 -5.75 15.00 -18.62
C ASP A 62 -6.94 14.05 -18.78
N HIS A 63 -6.69 12.73 -18.75
CA HIS A 63 -7.72 11.71 -18.85
C HIS A 63 -8.82 11.86 -17.78
N LEU A 64 -8.45 11.96 -16.49
CA LEU A 64 -9.41 12.10 -15.39
C LEU A 64 -10.25 13.38 -15.50
N ALA A 65 -9.66 14.50 -15.95
CA ALA A 65 -10.36 15.78 -16.08
C ALA A 65 -11.32 15.83 -17.29
N TYR A 66 -11.03 15.12 -18.38
CA TYR A 66 -11.87 15.06 -19.58
C TYR A 66 -12.80 13.84 -19.62
N SER A 67 -12.61 12.86 -18.74
CA SER A 67 -13.45 11.66 -18.67
C SER A 67 -14.87 11.98 -18.24
N ARG A 68 -15.83 11.43 -19.00
CA ARG A 68 -17.28 11.67 -18.81
C ARG A 68 -17.83 11.08 -17.50
N SER A 69 -17.07 10.21 -16.85
CA SER A 69 -17.49 9.38 -15.73
C SER A 69 -17.45 10.08 -14.37
N GLN A 70 -16.68 11.17 -14.18
CA GLN A 70 -16.67 12.00 -12.95
C GLN A 70 -16.93 11.23 -11.64
N ASN A 71 -16.14 10.19 -11.36
CA ASN A 71 -16.36 9.35 -10.19
C ASN A 71 -15.85 10.05 -8.91
N PRO A 72 -16.71 10.32 -7.91
CA PRO A 72 -16.32 11.08 -6.71
C PRO A 72 -15.26 10.37 -5.86
N ALA A 73 -15.13 9.05 -5.97
CA ALA A 73 -14.16 8.27 -5.20
C ALA A 73 -12.70 8.50 -5.64
N VAL A 74 -12.43 9.08 -6.82
CA VAL A 74 -11.07 9.22 -7.40
C VAL A 74 -10.07 9.87 -6.45
N VAL A 75 -10.43 11.01 -5.84
CA VAL A 75 -9.51 11.72 -4.93
C VAL A 75 -9.25 10.92 -3.66
N ASN A 76 -10.28 10.31 -3.09
CA ASN A 76 -10.15 9.46 -1.91
C ASN A 76 -9.34 8.20 -2.20
N ALA A 77 -9.48 7.59 -3.39
CA ALA A 77 -8.69 6.44 -3.83
C ALA A 77 -7.20 6.80 -4.01
N LEU A 78 -6.90 7.96 -4.62
CA LEU A 78 -5.53 8.48 -4.72
C LEU A 78 -4.90 8.72 -3.34
N LEU A 79 -5.65 9.30 -2.40
CA LEU A 79 -5.16 9.51 -1.03
C LEU A 79 -4.94 8.19 -0.29
N ALA A 80 -5.82 7.20 -0.44
CA ALA A 80 -5.65 5.88 0.14
C ALA A 80 -4.39 5.18 -0.40
N LEU A 81 -4.15 5.23 -1.72
CA LEU A 81 -2.94 4.71 -2.34
C LEU A 81 -1.67 5.45 -1.88
N LYS A 82 -1.73 6.79 -1.75
CA LYS A 82 -0.64 7.58 -1.17
C LYS A 82 -0.23 7.07 0.21
N TRP A 83 -1.20 6.77 1.09
CA TRP A 83 -0.93 6.23 2.42
C TRP A 83 -0.38 4.80 2.36
N HIS A 84 -0.97 3.93 1.54
CA HIS A 84 -0.51 2.55 1.35
C HIS A 84 0.94 2.48 0.86
N TYR A 85 1.31 3.24 -0.17
CA TYR A 85 2.70 3.26 -0.65
C TYR A 85 3.68 3.98 0.29
N ALA A 86 3.19 4.67 1.33
CA ALA A 86 4.01 5.33 2.34
C ALA A 86 4.17 4.53 3.63
N SER A 87 3.46 3.41 3.80
CA SER A 87 3.62 2.50 4.95
C SER A 87 4.68 1.41 4.76
N GLU A 88 5.08 1.16 3.51
CA GLU A 88 6.06 0.12 3.16
C GLU A 88 7.50 0.65 3.36
N ASP A 89 7.98 0.63 4.60
CA ASP A 89 9.29 1.18 5.01
C ASP A 89 10.52 0.52 4.33
N GLU A 90 10.36 -0.66 3.72
CA GLU A 90 11.47 -1.46 3.17
C GLU A 90 11.75 -1.20 1.67
N GLN A 91 10.83 -0.55 0.93
CA GLN A 91 10.91 -0.32 -0.53
C GLN A 91 11.06 1.18 -0.91
N GLN A 92 11.79 1.95 -0.09
CA GLN A 92 11.90 3.44 -0.12
C GLN A 92 12.20 4.14 -1.47
N GLY A 93 12.49 3.42 -2.56
CA GLY A 93 12.64 3.98 -3.89
C GLY A 93 11.30 4.11 -4.65
N VAL A 94 10.73 2.99 -5.09
CA VAL A 94 9.63 2.98 -6.05
C VAL A 94 8.30 3.31 -5.40
N ASP A 95 8.00 2.76 -4.23
CA ASP A 95 6.70 2.98 -3.58
C ASP A 95 6.58 4.41 -3.03
N LEU A 96 7.67 4.98 -2.50
CA LEU A 96 7.72 6.43 -2.20
C LEU A 96 7.43 7.29 -3.45
N SER A 97 7.91 6.87 -4.63
CA SER A 97 7.64 7.54 -5.91
C SER A 97 6.17 7.40 -6.33
N ARG A 98 5.55 6.24 -6.10
CA ARG A 98 4.10 6.01 -6.32
C ARG A 98 3.26 6.83 -5.33
N SER A 99 3.68 6.97 -4.08
CA SER A 99 3.05 7.83 -3.08
C SER A 99 3.07 9.30 -3.53
N HIS A 100 4.25 9.80 -3.95
CA HIS A 100 4.38 11.13 -4.55
C HIS A 100 3.53 11.32 -5.81
N ALA A 101 3.47 10.31 -6.68
CA ALA A 101 2.64 10.33 -7.89
C ALA A 101 1.15 10.47 -7.55
N CYS A 102 0.64 9.69 -6.59
CA CYS A 102 -0.74 9.76 -6.12
C CYS A 102 -1.09 11.16 -5.61
N GLU A 103 -0.21 11.77 -4.81
CA GLU A 103 -0.38 13.13 -4.30
C GLU A 103 -0.39 14.18 -5.42
N ILE A 104 0.58 14.13 -6.34
CA ILE A 104 0.69 15.05 -7.47
C ILE A 104 -0.56 14.98 -8.36
N VAL A 105 -1.05 13.77 -8.63
CA VAL A 105 -2.26 13.54 -9.45
C VAL A 105 -3.49 14.09 -8.75
N ALA A 106 -3.68 13.82 -7.45
CA ALA A 106 -4.83 14.32 -6.70
C ALA A 106 -4.92 15.86 -6.71
N TRP A 107 -3.82 16.55 -6.38
CA TRP A 107 -3.78 18.01 -6.38
C TRP A 107 -4.00 18.63 -7.77
N ARG A 108 -3.37 18.05 -8.82
CA ARG A 108 -3.51 18.55 -10.20
C ARG A 108 -4.90 18.27 -10.78
N PHE A 109 -5.52 17.15 -10.44
CA PHE A 109 -6.89 16.84 -10.83
C PHE A 109 -7.87 17.82 -10.20
N LEU A 110 -7.82 18.01 -8.87
CA LEU A 110 -8.65 18.99 -8.17
C LEU A 110 -8.50 20.41 -8.72
N SER A 111 -7.29 20.81 -9.12
CA SER A 111 -7.00 22.11 -9.74
C SER A 111 -7.64 22.32 -11.12
N ARG A 112 -8.21 21.27 -11.72
CA ARG A 112 -8.91 21.30 -13.03
C ARG A 112 -10.42 21.05 -12.92
N VAL A 113 -10.88 20.52 -11.79
CA VAL A 113 -12.31 20.41 -11.47
C VAL A 113 -12.86 21.81 -11.20
N PRO A 114 -14.03 22.19 -11.76
CA PRO A 114 -14.64 23.48 -11.44
C PRO A 114 -15.04 23.53 -9.96
N GLU A 115 -14.82 24.68 -9.32
CA GLU A 115 -14.94 24.88 -7.86
C GLU A 115 -16.20 24.26 -7.21
N ARG A 116 -17.36 24.44 -7.85
CA ARG A 116 -18.65 23.88 -7.39
C ARG A 116 -18.68 22.36 -7.24
N ASP A 117 -17.87 21.64 -8.02
CA ASP A 117 -17.87 20.18 -8.11
C ASP A 117 -16.75 19.57 -7.23
N VAL A 118 -15.78 20.38 -6.76
CA VAL A 118 -14.65 19.95 -5.91
C VAL A 118 -15.12 19.27 -4.62
N PHE A 119 -16.16 19.81 -3.97
CA PHE A 119 -16.71 19.27 -2.73
C PHE A 119 -17.19 17.81 -2.87
N SER A 120 -17.73 17.43 -4.04
CA SER A 120 -18.20 16.07 -4.30
C SER A 120 -17.07 15.03 -4.32
N TYR A 121 -15.84 15.44 -4.63
CA TYR A 121 -14.66 14.56 -4.55
C TYR A 121 -14.04 14.55 -3.15
N CYS A 122 -13.93 15.72 -2.52
CA CYS A 122 -13.28 15.87 -1.20
C CYS A 122 -14.13 15.29 -0.05
N LEU A 123 -15.46 15.30 -0.18
CA LEU A 123 -16.41 14.83 0.84
C LEU A 123 -17.07 13.49 0.47
N TYR A 124 -16.45 12.71 -0.42
CA TYR A 124 -16.93 11.36 -0.73
C TYR A 124 -16.83 10.46 0.52
N GLU A 125 -17.97 9.96 0.99
CA GLU A 125 -18.03 8.99 2.07
C GLU A 125 -17.57 7.61 1.56
N ILE A 126 -16.46 7.11 2.10
CA ILE A 126 -15.98 5.76 1.80
C ILE A 126 -16.97 4.76 2.44
N PRO A 127 -17.61 3.86 1.65
CA PRO A 127 -18.57 2.91 2.19
C PRO A 127 -17.94 2.03 3.27
N ALA A 128 -18.66 1.82 4.36
CA ALA A 128 -18.22 0.93 5.43
C ALA A 128 -17.95 -0.47 4.86
N VAL A 129 -16.76 -1.00 5.16
CA VAL A 129 -16.38 -2.36 4.79
C VAL A 129 -17.25 -3.34 5.55
N GLN A 130 -17.94 -4.22 4.82
CA GLN A 130 -18.65 -5.36 5.42
C GLN A 130 -17.62 -6.45 5.72
N ASP A 131 -17.75 -7.15 6.86
CA ASP A 131 -16.72 -8.09 7.35
C ASP A 131 -16.35 -9.19 6.33
N ALA A 132 -17.27 -9.55 5.45
CA ALA A 132 -17.06 -10.51 4.36
C ALA A 132 -16.02 -10.06 3.32
N ASP A 133 -15.86 -8.75 3.08
CA ASP A 133 -14.86 -8.22 2.15
C ASP A 133 -13.43 -8.27 2.74
N LEU A 134 -13.29 -8.18 4.07
CA LEU A 134 -11.98 -8.24 4.73
C LEU A 134 -11.35 -9.62 4.54
N ALA A 135 -12.14 -10.68 4.74
CA ALA A 135 -11.73 -12.06 4.55
C ALA A 135 -11.30 -12.38 3.10
N GLN A 136 -11.85 -11.68 2.10
CA GLN A 136 -11.41 -11.80 0.70
C GLN A 136 -10.10 -11.05 0.45
N SER A 137 -9.93 -9.87 1.07
CA SER A 137 -8.69 -9.09 0.94
C SER A 137 -7.48 -9.85 1.51
N GLU A 138 -7.63 -10.51 2.66
CA GLU A 138 -6.57 -11.32 3.28
C GLU A 138 -6.19 -12.54 2.42
N ALA A 139 -7.14 -13.14 1.70
CA ALA A 139 -6.88 -14.27 0.81
C ALA A 139 -6.05 -13.88 -0.43
N ASP A 140 -6.28 -12.69 -1.00
CA ASP A 140 -5.47 -12.18 -2.12
C ASP A 140 -4.03 -11.83 -1.68
N THR A 141 -3.81 -11.28 -0.47
CA THR A 141 -2.45 -11.03 0.05
C THR A 141 -1.73 -12.31 0.49
N ALA A 142 -2.45 -13.28 1.07
CA ALA A 142 -1.90 -14.58 1.47
C ALA A 142 -1.41 -15.42 0.27
N GLY A 143 -1.79 -15.07 -0.96
CA GLY A 143 -1.34 -15.73 -2.18
C GLY A 143 0.13 -15.47 -2.57
N HIS A 144 0.83 -14.50 -1.94
CA HIS A 144 2.20 -14.13 -2.33
C HIS A 144 3.27 -14.29 -1.24
N TYR A 145 2.90 -14.66 -0.02
CA TYR A 145 3.84 -15.00 1.06
C TYR A 145 3.59 -16.42 1.52
N GLY A 146 4.37 -17.36 0.98
CA GLY A 146 4.33 -18.78 1.33
C GLY A 146 4.90 -19.05 2.72
N GLU A 147 4.18 -18.65 3.76
CA GLU A 147 4.51 -18.90 5.17
C GLU A 147 4.28 -20.36 5.58
N THR A 148 4.93 -21.31 4.90
CA THR A 148 5.03 -22.70 5.37
C THR A 148 6.06 -22.82 6.50
N SER A 149 5.88 -22.05 7.57
CA SER A 149 6.55 -22.28 8.84
C SER A 149 5.70 -23.26 9.66
N PRO A 150 6.06 -24.55 9.75
CA PRO A 150 5.30 -25.50 10.56
C PRO A 150 5.44 -25.10 12.03
N LEU A 151 4.35 -24.62 12.63
CA LEU A 151 4.28 -24.35 14.06
C LEU A 151 4.60 -25.65 14.81
N LEU A 152 5.69 -25.65 15.57
CA LEU A 152 6.13 -26.79 16.38
C LEU A 152 4.97 -27.24 17.27
N ALA A 153 4.52 -28.48 17.07
CA ALA A 153 3.39 -29.04 17.79
C ALA A 153 3.69 -29.09 19.30
N ARG A 154 3.03 -28.19 20.04
CA ARG A 154 3.14 -28.09 21.51
C ARG A 154 2.43 -29.26 22.18
N PHE A 155 3.10 -30.40 22.27
CA PHE A 155 2.65 -31.54 23.06
C PHE A 155 3.13 -31.42 24.52
N GLY A 156 2.20 -31.05 25.40
CA GLY A 156 2.06 -31.70 26.71
C GLY A 156 0.94 -32.73 26.62
N THR A 157 0.78 -33.72 27.50
CA THR A 157 1.34 -33.95 28.84
C THR A 157 1.18 -35.43 29.25
N HIS A 158 2.04 -35.95 30.14
CA HIS A 158 1.88 -37.22 30.91
C HIS A 158 1.86 -38.54 30.08
N ASP A 159 2.32 -39.71 30.57
CA ASP A 159 2.84 -40.10 31.88
C ASP A 159 3.82 -41.31 31.78
N SER A 160 4.44 -41.67 32.92
CA SER A 160 4.94 -43.00 33.31
C SER A 160 6.33 -43.51 32.87
N GLU A 161 7.26 -43.31 33.82
CA GLU A 161 8.16 -44.33 34.42
C GLU A 161 9.59 -44.64 33.89
N ASP A 162 10.47 -44.83 34.87
CA ASP A 162 11.89 -45.24 34.91
C ASP A 162 12.98 -44.45 34.16
N GLY A 163 13.82 -43.75 34.94
CA GLY A 163 15.03 -43.06 34.45
C GLY A 163 15.74 -42.20 35.51
N VAL A 164 16.36 -42.82 36.52
CA VAL A 164 17.04 -42.11 37.63
C VAL A 164 18.24 -41.28 37.15
N TYR A 165 18.24 -39.95 37.39
CA TYR A 165 19.48 -39.18 37.60
C TYR A 165 19.30 -37.88 38.42
N ARG A 166 20.17 -37.69 39.43
CA ARG A 166 20.37 -36.53 40.34
C ARG A 166 21.76 -36.72 41.01
N PRO A 167 22.36 -35.77 41.76
CA PRO A 167 22.09 -34.34 41.96
C PRO A 167 23.26 -33.55 41.30
N PRO A 168 23.98 -32.52 41.85
CA PRO A 168 23.81 -31.59 42.99
C PRO A 168 23.33 -30.18 42.55
N GLY A 169 23.13 -29.18 43.41
CA GLY A 169 23.15 -29.14 44.88
C GLY A 169 24.16 -28.14 45.48
N SER A 170 23.75 -26.89 45.72
CA SER A 170 24.36 -26.03 46.76
C SER A 170 23.36 -24.97 47.25
N SER A 171 23.49 -24.59 48.52
CA SER A 171 22.44 -23.96 49.32
C SER A 171 22.26 -22.46 49.11
N GLY A 172 21.01 -22.02 49.28
CA GLY A 172 20.60 -20.63 49.26
C GLY A 172 21.02 -19.78 50.48
N LYS A 173 20.51 -18.55 50.47
CA LYS A 173 20.08 -17.81 51.66
C LYS A 173 19.09 -16.71 51.28
N GLU A 174 17.94 -16.69 51.94
CA GLU A 174 17.02 -15.56 51.92
C GLU A 174 17.65 -14.36 52.65
N TYR A 175 17.39 -13.16 52.14
CA TYR A 175 17.51 -11.93 52.91
C TYR A 175 16.29 -11.06 52.64
N SER A 176 15.35 -11.05 53.58
CA SER A 176 14.25 -10.10 53.59
C SER A 176 14.73 -8.75 54.12
N SER A 177 14.31 -7.64 53.50
CA SER A 177 13.65 -6.50 54.18
C SER A 177 13.84 -5.14 53.49
N SER A 178 12.82 -4.29 53.66
CA SER A 178 12.89 -2.82 53.70
C SER A 178 13.32 -2.02 52.45
N GLY A 179 12.33 -1.36 51.84
CA GLY A 179 12.14 0.03 52.26
C GLY A 179 11.79 1.09 51.20
N ARG A 180 10.63 1.73 51.42
CA ARG A 180 10.31 3.13 51.07
C ARG A 180 10.22 3.56 49.59
N PHE A 181 8.97 3.67 49.15
CA PHE A 181 8.45 4.91 48.54
C PHE A 181 9.13 6.19 49.05
N ARG A 182 9.25 7.20 48.17
CA ARG A 182 8.65 8.53 48.37
C ARG A 182 8.67 9.37 47.09
N PHE A 183 7.50 9.96 46.80
CA PHE A 183 7.17 11.17 46.02
C PHE A 183 8.01 11.50 44.78
#